data_AF-A0A662L2X6-F1
#
_entry.id   AF-A0A662L2X6-F1
#
_cell.length_a   1.000
_cell.length_b   1.000
_cell.length_c   1.000
_cell.angle_alpha   90.00
_cell.angle_beta   90.00
_cell.angle_gamma   90.00
#
_symmetry.space_group_name_H-M   'P 1'
#
loop_
_entity.id
_entity.type
_entity.pdbx_description
1 polymer ?
#
loop_
_entity_poly.entity_id
_entity_poly.type
_entity_poly.pdbx_seq_one_letter_code
_entity_poly.pdbx_strand_id
1 'polypeptide(L)'
;MKKNYYLSSSEQKVYNVVSHAELVTLELVRELFPELSMGMLYKVLSSLEKKGYLYRLRRGLYLVRKRPGEMAVIENPYRVALSLYKGYIGFSSALRHYNLIEYDFHCFRGHCGEIRQYAGGKHTAHPLSHRRRT
;
A
#
# COMPACT_ATOMS: atom_id res chain seq x y z
N MET A 1 -28.85 -8.69 3.17
CA MET A 1 -28.50 -10.09 3.51
C MET A 1 -27.01 -10.17 3.82
N LYS A 2 -26.61 -10.54 5.05
CA LYS A 2 -25.20 -10.84 5.37
C LYS A 2 -24.82 -12.12 4.62
N LYS A 3 -23.98 -12.03 3.59
CA LYS A 3 -23.40 -13.21 2.95
C LYS A 3 -22.39 -13.83 3.92
N ASN A 4 -22.71 -15.00 4.46
CA ASN A 4 -21.74 -15.80 5.20
C ASN A 4 -20.76 -16.41 4.18
N TYR A 5 -19.59 -15.79 4.03
CA TYR A 5 -18.54 -16.30 3.16
C TYR A 5 -17.71 -17.34 3.90
N TYR A 6 -18.08 -18.61 3.74
CA TYR A 6 -17.25 -19.73 4.21
C TYR A 6 -15.93 -19.76 3.46
N LEU A 7 -14.81 -19.90 4.19
CA LEU A 7 -13.47 -20.08 3.63
C LEU A 7 -13.22 -21.57 3.39
N SER A 8 -12.60 -21.92 2.26
CA SER A 8 -12.09 -23.28 2.05
C SER A 8 -10.86 -23.53 2.93
N SER A 9 -10.45 -24.79 3.11
CA SER A 9 -9.26 -25.13 3.92
C SER A 9 -8.00 -24.38 3.44
N SER A 10 -7.76 -24.31 2.12
CA SER A 10 -6.62 -23.58 1.55
C SER A 10 -6.74 -22.08 1.76
N GLU A 11 -7.93 -21.51 1.59
CA GLU A 11 -8.15 -20.07 1.80
C GLU A 11 -7.97 -19.69 3.27
N GLN A 12 -8.43 -20.54 4.19
CA GLN A 12 -8.31 -20.31 5.63
C GLN A 12 -6.84 -20.39 6.06
N LYS A 13 -6.07 -21.35 5.55
CA LYS A 13 -4.62 -21.42 5.78
C LYS A 13 -3.91 -20.14 5.33
N VAL A 14 -4.15 -19.72 4.08
CA VAL A 14 -3.55 -18.50 3.53
C VAL A 14 -3.97 -17.28 4.35
N TYR A 15 -5.26 -17.12 4.62
CA TYR A 15 -5.78 -15.98 5.37
C TYR A 15 -5.22 -15.90 6.80
N ASN A 16 -5.13 -17.03 7.52
CA ASN A 16 -4.62 -17.05 8.89
C ASN A 16 -3.17 -16.57 8.99
N VAL A 17 -2.35 -16.85 7.98
CA VAL A 17 -0.96 -16.40 7.94
C VAL A 17 -0.88 -14.91 7.59
N VAL A 18 -1.70 -14.45 6.64
CA VAL A 18 -1.61 -13.06 6.17
C VAL A 18 -2.49 -12.06 6.94
N SER A 19 -3.38 -12.51 7.81
CA SER A 19 -4.37 -11.66 8.52
C SER A 19 -3.75 -10.58 9.41
N HIS A 20 -2.52 -10.79 9.86
CA HIS A 20 -1.77 -9.86 10.70
C HIS A 20 -0.94 -8.86 9.89
N ALA A 21 -0.76 -9.10 8.59
CA ALA A 21 -0.04 -8.18 7.72
C ALA A 21 -0.99 -7.08 7.23
N GLU A 22 -0.49 -5.84 7.10
CA GLU A 22 -1.24 -4.76 6.45
C GLU A 22 -1.28 -4.97 4.93
N LEU A 23 -0.14 -5.36 4.34
CA LEU A 23 0.08 -5.55 2.92
C LEU A 23 0.60 -6.95 2.62
N VAL A 24 0.15 -7.51 1.51
CA VAL A 24 0.51 -8.85 1.07
C VAL A 24 0.88 -8.80 -0.41
N THR A 25 2.06 -9.32 -0.74
CA THR A 25 2.48 -9.51 -2.13
C THR A 25 2.30 -10.97 -2.54
N LEU A 26 2.06 -11.20 -3.83
CA LEU A 26 1.98 -12.56 -4.39
C LEU A 26 3.29 -13.33 -4.17
N GLU A 27 4.43 -12.65 -4.25
CA GLU A 27 5.75 -13.20 -4.01
C GLU A 27 5.87 -13.71 -2.56
N LEU A 28 5.46 -12.91 -1.57
CA LEU A 28 5.46 -13.31 -0.17
C LEU A 28 4.55 -14.51 0.10
N VAL A 29 3.35 -14.54 -0.49
CA VAL A 29 2.45 -15.70 -0.34
C VAL A 29 3.05 -16.95 -0.98
N ARG A 30 3.73 -16.80 -2.11
CA ARG A 30 4.42 -17.92 -2.77
C ARG A 30 5.56 -18.47 -1.91
N GLU A 31 6.32 -17.60 -1.25
CA GLU A 31 7.40 -18.00 -0.33
C GLU A 31 6.86 -18.71 0.91
N LEU A 32 5.70 -18.29 1.42
CA LEU A 32 5.05 -18.88 2.60
C LEU A 32 4.33 -20.21 2.30
N PHE A 33 3.90 -20.43 1.06
CA PHE A 33 3.17 -21.62 0.63
C PHE A 33 3.79 -22.22 -0.66
N PRO A 34 5.05 -22.70 -0.60
CA PRO A 34 5.74 -23.26 -1.77
C PRO A 34 5.06 -24.53 -2.32
N GLU A 35 4.26 -25.22 -1.51
CA GLU A 35 3.48 -26.39 -1.89
C GLU A 35 2.30 -26.07 -2.82
N LEU A 36 1.85 -24.81 -2.85
CA LEU A 36 0.74 -24.39 -3.70
C LEU A 36 1.24 -23.98 -5.09
N SER A 37 0.63 -24.55 -6.12
CA SER A 37 0.91 -24.12 -7.50
C SER A 37 0.46 -22.66 -7.70
N MET A 38 1.14 -21.95 -8.62
CA MET A 38 0.80 -20.56 -8.95
C MET A 38 -0.67 -20.39 -9.34
N GLY A 39 -1.24 -21.36 -10.08
CA GLY A 39 -2.66 -21.34 -10.45
C GLY A 39 -3.60 -21.42 -9.25
N MET A 40 -3.24 -22.21 -8.22
CA MET A 40 -4.00 -22.29 -6.97
C MET A 40 -3.87 -21.01 -6.16
N LEU A 41 -2.67 -20.42 -6.08
CA LEU A 41 -2.46 -19.14 -5.40
C LEU A 41 -3.32 -18.02 -6.00
N TYR A 42 -3.35 -17.90 -7.33
CA TYR A 42 -4.21 -16.93 -8.00
C TYR A 42 -5.70 -17.15 -7.71
N LYS A 43 -6.15 -18.41 -7.70
CA LYS A 43 -7.53 -18.76 -7.35
C LYS A 43 -7.86 -18.37 -5.90
N VAL A 44 -6.99 -18.72 -4.96
CA VAL A 44 -7.18 -18.40 -3.54
C VAL A 44 -7.22 -16.89 -3.31
N LEU A 45 -6.24 -16.14 -3.83
CA LEU A 45 -6.19 -14.69 -3.68
C LEU A 45 -7.40 -14.00 -4.34
N SER A 46 -7.80 -14.44 -5.53
CA SER A 46 -9.00 -13.91 -6.20
C SER A 46 -10.28 -14.24 -5.43
N SER A 47 -10.37 -15.42 -4.82
CA SER A 47 -11.49 -15.80 -3.97
C SER A 47 -11.55 -14.94 -2.71
N LEU A 48 -10.42 -14.74 -2.02
CA LEU A 48 -10.32 -13.87 -0.85
C LEU A 48 -10.65 -12.41 -1.15
N GLU A 49 -10.24 -11.91 -2.32
CA GLU A 49 -10.62 -10.59 -2.83
C GLU A 49 -12.13 -10.48 -3.03
N LYS A 50 -12.75 -11.45 -3.73
CA LYS A 50 -14.21 -11.47 -3.95
C LYS A 50 -15.03 -11.57 -2.65
N LYS A 51 -14.49 -12.28 -1.67
CA LYS A 51 -15.09 -12.44 -0.33
C LYS A 51 -14.87 -11.20 0.56
N GLY A 52 -14.04 -10.25 0.13
CA GLY A 52 -13.81 -8.99 0.81
C GLY A 52 -12.78 -9.06 1.94
N TYR A 53 -11.97 -10.12 2.00
CA TYR A 53 -10.85 -10.23 2.96
C TYR A 53 -9.59 -9.53 2.46
N LEU A 54 -9.43 -9.45 1.14
CA LEU A 54 -8.34 -8.73 0.49
C LEU A 54 -8.90 -7.61 -0.37
N TYR A 55 -8.18 -6.50 -0.44
CA TYR A 55 -8.42 -5.43 -1.39
C TYR A 55 -7.23 -5.29 -2.31
N ARG A 56 -7.45 -5.46 -3.61
CA ARG A 56 -6.36 -5.38 -4.58
C ARG A 56 -5.96 -3.93 -4.85
N LEU A 57 -4.71 -3.61 -4.56
CA LEU A 57 -4.12 -2.29 -4.86
C LEU A 57 -3.50 -2.28 -6.26
N ARG A 58 -2.74 -3.33 -6.58
CA ARG A 58 -2.11 -3.55 -7.90
C ARG A 58 -2.10 -5.06 -8.18
N ARG A 59 -1.82 -5.46 -9.44
CA ARG A 59 -1.53 -6.87 -9.75
C ARG A 59 -0.41 -7.38 -8.84
N GLY A 60 -0.71 -8.40 -8.05
CA GLY A 60 0.24 -9.02 -7.12
C GLY A 60 0.43 -8.28 -5.79
N LEU A 61 -0.33 -7.22 -5.51
CA LEU A 61 -0.27 -6.47 -4.26
C LEU A 61 -1.68 -6.24 -3.70
N TYR A 62 -1.87 -6.66 -2.45
CA TYR A 62 -3.16 -6.67 -1.78
C TYR A 62 -3.05 -6.03 -0.39
N LEU A 63 -4.07 -5.27 0.00
CA LEU A 63 -4.28 -4.78 1.35
C LEU A 63 -5.18 -5.79 2.09
N VAL A 64 -4.80 -6.15 3.31
CA VAL A 64 -5.58 -7.08 4.14
C VAL A 64 -6.65 -6.31 4.89
N ARG A 65 -7.88 -6.85 4.91
CA ARG A 65 -8.97 -6.29 5.69
C ARG A 65 -9.19 -7.13 6.95
N LYS A 66 -9.20 -6.47 8.11
CA LYS A 66 -9.52 -7.10 9.40
C LYS A 66 -10.94 -7.67 9.42
N ARG A 67 -11.87 -7.04 8.70
CA ARG A 67 -13.26 -7.49 8.59
C ARG A 67 -13.72 -7.51 7.13
N PRO A 68 -14.38 -8.60 6.70
CA PRO A 68 -14.87 -8.70 5.33
C PRO A 68 -15.99 -7.69 5.08
N GLY A 69 -15.87 -6.92 3.99
CA GLY A 69 -16.90 -5.97 3.55
C GLY A 69 -16.87 -4.59 4.21
N GLU A 70 -15.99 -4.34 5.18
CA GLU A 70 -15.71 -2.98 5.64
C GLU A 70 -14.85 -2.22 4.61
N MET A 71 -14.91 -0.88 4.66
CA MET A 71 -14.03 -0.04 3.84
C MET A 71 -12.57 -0.34 4.18
N ALA A 72 -11.73 -0.41 3.15
CA ALA A 72 -10.30 -0.59 3.31
C ALA A 72 -9.73 0.64 4.05
N VAL A 73 -9.40 0.49 5.33
CA VAL A 73 -8.70 1.53 6.10
C VAL A 73 -7.21 1.34 5.86
N ILE A 74 -6.56 2.38 5.35
CA ILE A 74 -5.11 2.42 5.23
C ILE A 74 -4.58 3.00 6.53
N GLU A 75 -3.90 2.17 7.33
CA GLU A 75 -3.31 2.62 8.60
C GLU A 75 -2.06 3.47 8.34
N ASN A 76 -1.22 3.06 7.37
CA ASN A 76 -0.02 3.80 7.02
C ASN A 76 0.06 4.14 5.52
N PRO A 77 -0.37 5.35 5.10
CA PRO A 77 -0.39 5.74 3.69
C PRO A 77 1.01 5.76 3.06
N TYR A 78 2.04 6.03 3.85
CA TYR A 78 3.43 6.08 3.39
C TYR A 78 3.95 4.68 3.02
N ARG A 79 3.63 3.66 3.83
CA ARG A 79 3.99 2.26 3.53
C ARG A 79 3.30 1.77 2.27
N VAL A 80 2.01 2.08 2.12
CA VAL A 80 1.26 1.75 0.91
C VAL A 80 1.87 2.44 -0.31
N ALA A 81 2.20 3.72 -0.22
CA ALA A 81 2.84 4.45 -1.31
C ALA A 81 4.20 3.84 -1.70
N LEU A 82 5.05 3.50 -0.74
CA LEU A 82 6.35 2.85 -0.99
C LEU A 82 6.20 1.45 -1.61
N SER A 83 5.13 0.73 -1.30
CA SER A 83 4.85 -0.57 -1.94
C SER A 83 4.38 -0.45 -3.38
N LEU A 84 3.76 0.68 -3.74
CA LEU A 84 3.22 0.94 -5.08
C LEU A 84 4.27 1.53 -6.03
N TYR A 85 5.12 2.41 -5.50
CA TYR A 85 6.09 3.19 -6.27
C TYR A 85 7.51 2.91 -5.81
N LYS A 86 8.39 2.60 -6.76
CA LYS A 86 9.84 2.56 -6.51
C LYS A 86 10.34 3.99 -6.31
N GLY A 87 10.61 4.36 -5.07
CA GLY A 87 11.06 5.70 -4.72
C GLY A 87 11.28 5.83 -3.22
N TYR A 88 11.60 7.04 -2.80
CA TYR A 88 11.74 7.40 -1.39
C TYR A 88 10.77 8.52 -1.03
N ILE A 89 10.41 8.60 0.24
CA ILE A 89 9.57 9.68 0.75
C ILE A 89 10.44 10.94 0.86
N GLY A 90 10.05 12.02 0.19
CA GLY A 90 10.82 13.26 0.17
C GLY A 90 10.64 14.13 1.42
N PHE A 91 11.73 14.76 1.87
CA PHE A 91 11.84 15.88 2.80
C PHE A 91 10.70 16.04 3.83
N SER A 92 9.68 16.86 3.55
CA SER A 92 8.60 17.16 4.49
C SER A 92 7.74 15.94 4.84
N SER A 93 7.52 15.04 3.88
CA SER A 93 6.76 13.81 4.09
C SER A 93 7.54 12.80 4.94
N ALA A 94 8.87 12.78 4.81
CA ALA A 94 9.73 11.92 5.61
C ALA A 94 9.81 12.42 7.05
N LEU A 95 10.00 13.72 7.25
CA LEU A 95 10.00 14.34 8.58
C LEU A 95 8.70 14.05 9.33
N ARG A 96 7.55 14.11 8.64
CA ARG A 96 6.25 13.71 9.21
C ARG A 96 6.19 12.23 9.55
N HIS A 97 6.65 11.34 8.65
CA HIS A 97 6.67 9.89 8.91
C HIS A 97 7.48 9.53 10.17
N TYR A 98 8.55 10.28 10.47
CA TYR A 98 9.38 10.09 11.65
C TYR A 98 8.95 10.94 12.86
N ASN A 99 7.78 11.60 12.82
CA ASN A 99 7.28 12.48 13.88
C ASN A 99 8.26 13.61 14.29
N LEU A 100 9.04 14.12 13.34
CA LEU A 100 10.04 15.17 13.56
C LEU A 100 9.47 16.58 13.35
N ILE A 101 8.20 16.69 12.94
CA ILE A 101 7.47 17.95 12.75
C ILE A 101 6.00 17.76 13.19
N GLU A 102 5.43 18.77 13.84
CA GLU A 102 4.05 18.75 14.35
C GLU A 102 3.01 19.31 13.37
N TYR A 103 3.44 19.95 12.27
CA TYR A 103 2.54 20.64 11.34
C TYR A 103 1.80 19.70 10.39
N ASP A 104 0.47 19.67 10.50
CA ASP A 104 -0.41 19.03 9.51
C ASP A 104 -0.58 19.96 8.29
N PHE A 105 0.09 19.61 7.19
CA PHE A 105 -0.27 20.16 5.88
C PHE A 105 -1.59 19.51 5.45
N HIS A 106 -2.71 20.19 5.70
CA HIS A 106 -3.90 19.97 4.88
C HIS A 106 -3.50 20.21 3.42
N CYS A 107 -3.52 19.17 2.57
CA CYS A 107 -3.39 19.35 1.12
C CYS A 107 -4.56 20.22 0.64
N PHE A 108 -4.40 21.54 0.68
CA PHE A 108 -5.23 22.45 -0.10
C PHE A 108 -4.91 22.19 -1.58
N ARG A 109 -5.96 22.01 -2.39
CA ARG A 109 -5.91 21.79 -3.84
C ARG A 109 -4.75 22.57 -4.50
N GLY A 110 -3.77 21.86 -5.04
CA GLY A 110 -2.88 22.41 -6.08
C GLY A 110 -1.39 22.10 -5.97
N HIS A 111 -0.83 21.95 -4.77
CA HIS A 111 0.61 21.71 -4.62
C HIS A 111 0.91 20.82 -3.40
N CYS A 112 0.59 19.53 -3.48
CA CYS A 112 1.18 18.56 -2.56
C CYS A 112 2.50 18.06 -3.15
N GLY A 113 3.56 18.11 -2.33
CA GLY A 113 4.96 17.98 -2.73
C GLY A 113 5.21 16.80 -3.67
N GLU A 114 5.98 17.06 -4.72
CA GLU A 114 6.31 16.09 -5.77
C GLU A 114 6.84 14.78 -5.17
N ILE A 115 6.15 13.68 -5.44
CA ILE A 115 6.80 12.36 -5.48
C ILE A 115 7.73 12.41 -6.71
N ARG A 116 8.98 12.81 -6.50
CA ARG A 116 9.98 12.84 -7.58
C ARG A 116 10.38 11.41 -7.91
N GLN A 117 9.87 10.91 -9.04
CA GLN A 117 10.43 9.73 -9.69
C GLN A 117 11.78 10.12 -10.30
N TYR A 118 12.88 9.70 -9.70
CA TYR A 118 14.20 9.85 -10.31
C TYR A 118 14.38 8.76 -11.37
N ALA A 119 13.92 9.03 -12.59
CA ALA A 119 14.42 8.37 -13.78
C ALA A 119 15.78 9.01 -14.11
N GLY A 120 16.83 8.20 -14.22
CA GLY A 120 18.19 8.66 -14.47
C GLY A 120 18.28 9.58 -15.68
N GLY A 121 18.84 10.77 -15.48
CA GLY A 121 19.05 11.77 -16.53
C GLY A 121 19.28 13.14 -15.92
N LYS A 122 20.42 13.74 -16.23
CA LYS A 122 20.88 15.06 -15.76
C LYS A 122 19.78 16.12 -15.98
N HIS A 123 19.51 16.97 -15.00
CA HIS A 123 19.64 18.43 -15.09
C HIS A 123 19.05 19.17 -13.87
N THR A 124 19.71 20.31 -13.62
CA THR A 124 19.61 21.37 -12.61
C THR A 124 18.20 21.86 -12.22
N ALA A 125 18.03 22.19 -10.94
CA ALA A 125 17.03 23.15 -10.49
C ALA A 125 17.51 23.96 -9.26
N HIS A 126 17.98 25.18 -9.51
CA HIS A 126 17.81 26.32 -8.61
C HIS A 126 16.95 27.34 -9.38
N PRO A 127 16.00 28.02 -8.72
CA PRO A 127 16.36 29.27 -8.09
C PRO A 127 15.73 29.47 -6.70
N LEU A 128 16.57 29.88 -5.76
CA LEU A 128 16.16 30.72 -4.64
C LEU A 128 15.95 32.13 -5.20
N SER A 129 14.72 32.63 -5.21
CA SER A 129 14.47 34.07 -5.29
C SER A 129 13.53 34.49 -4.16
N HIS A 130 14.11 34.75 -3.00
CA HIS A 130 13.49 35.62 -2.01
C HIS A 130 13.49 37.04 -2.56
N ARG A 131 12.33 37.52 -3.01
CA ARG A 131 12.01 38.96 -3.02
C ARG A 131 11.04 39.21 -1.87
N ARG A 132 11.58 39.62 -0.72
CA ARG A 132 10.82 40.42 0.24
C ARG A 132 10.57 41.77 -0.42
N ARG A 133 9.31 42.20 -0.52
CA ARG A 133 8.97 43.62 -0.59
C ARG A 133 8.28 43.96 0.72
N THR A 134 8.93 44.88 1.44
CA THR A 134 8.33 45.79 2.41
C THR A 134 7.16 46.54 1.80
#